data_AF-A0A395YCC0-F1
#
_entry.id   AF-A0A395YCC0-F1
#
_cell.length_a   1.000
_cell.length_b   1.000
_cell.length_c   1.000
_cell.angle_alpha   90.00
_cell.angle_beta   90.00
_cell.angle_gamma   90.00
#
_symmetry.space_group_name_H-M   'P 1'
#
loop_
_entity.id
_entity.type
_entity.pdbx_description
1 polymer ?
#
loop_
_entity_poly.entity_id
_entity_poly.type
_entity_poly.pdbx_seq_one_letter_code
_entity_poly.pdbx_strand_id
1 'polypeptide(L)'
;MKPQKRFRFLIIALTATIFLSACKSSENNNSVSTAAKKIIQTIANCPNEEYYSTSDITAIGEGTDSSSESSETEPEPVDTYQNLKDTLGEYFTDTAFDAFYSQGIADKYFSDAFINNYEISVQDIELVEKKDNSETVKVTLKKGSVEDTNTFLFTYDDDGLVTKIVITD
;
A
#
# COMPACT_ATOMS: atom_id res chain seq x y z
N MET A 1 28.79 49.54 -52.22
CA MET A 1 29.48 49.58 -50.91
C MET A 1 28.45 49.88 -49.82
N LYS A 2 28.34 49.00 -48.81
CA LYS A 2 27.61 49.16 -47.53
C LYS A 2 28.33 50.20 -46.63
N PRO A 3 27.78 50.77 -45.51
CA PRO A 3 27.11 50.00 -44.45
C PRO A 3 26.02 50.65 -43.54
N GLN A 4 25.27 49.74 -42.90
CA GLN A 4 24.69 49.72 -41.53
C GLN A 4 24.18 51.00 -40.86
N LYS A 5 22.96 50.91 -40.31
CA LYS A 5 22.72 51.20 -38.87
C LYS A 5 21.85 50.12 -38.23
N ARG A 6 22.30 49.69 -37.08
CA ARG A 6 21.75 48.66 -36.19
C ARG A 6 20.63 49.29 -35.37
N PHE A 7 19.55 48.56 -35.14
CA PHE A 7 18.68 48.84 -33.99
C PHE A 7 18.38 47.55 -33.25
N ARG A 8 18.59 47.63 -31.94
CA ARG A 8 18.70 46.55 -30.97
C ARG A 8 17.37 46.46 -30.20
N PHE A 9 16.97 45.22 -29.91
CA PHE A 9 16.14 44.73 -28.80
C PHE A 9 14.72 45.30 -28.59
N LEU A 10 13.73 44.40 -28.64
CA LEU A 10 12.79 44.22 -27.52
C LEU A 10 12.35 42.75 -27.43
N ILE A 11 12.57 42.15 -26.26
CA ILE A 11 12.12 40.82 -25.82
C ILE A 11 10.68 40.97 -25.31
N ILE A 12 9.74 40.12 -25.75
CA ILE A 12 8.44 39.93 -25.06
C ILE A 12 8.03 38.43 -25.10
N ALA A 13 7.98 37.86 -23.90
CA ALA A 13 7.29 36.68 -23.33
C ALA A 13 6.64 35.64 -24.27
N LEU A 14 6.96 34.35 -24.19
CA LEU A 14 6.59 33.37 -23.14
C LEU A 14 5.08 33.19 -22.94
N THR A 15 4.49 32.23 -23.65
CA THR A 15 3.46 31.32 -23.10
C THR A 15 3.62 29.94 -23.71
N ALA A 16 4.36 29.07 -23.03
CA ALA A 16 4.29 27.64 -23.26
C ALA A 16 3.01 27.13 -22.56
N THR A 17 1.91 27.04 -23.30
CA THR A 17 0.77 26.23 -22.84
C THR A 17 1.12 24.77 -23.05
N ILE A 18 1.81 24.21 -22.06
CA ILE A 18 1.82 22.76 -21.87
C ILE A 18 0.40 22.43 -21.41
N PHE A 19 -0.47 22.08 -22.34
CA PHE A 19 -1.61 21.24 -21.98
C PHE A 19 -1.00 19.91 -21.50
N LEU A 20 -0.76 19.81 -20.19
CA LEU A 20 -0.84 18.54 -19.50
C LEU A 20 -2.31 18.15 -19.60
N SER A 21 -2.70 17.64 -20.76
CA SER A 21 -3.74 16.63 -20.79
C SER A 21 -3.22 15.59 -19.82
N ALA A 22 -3.79 15.58 -18.62
CA ALA A 22 -3.77 14.41 -17.78
C ALA A 22 -4.17 13.27 -18.72
N CYS A 23 -3.20 12.47 -19.13
CA CYS A 23 -3.49 11.13 -19.55
C CYS A 23 -4.17 10.54 -18.32
N LYS A 24 -5.51 10.65 -18.27
CA LYS A 24 -6.35 9.57 -17.78
C LYS A 24 -5.91 8.40 -18.63
N SER A 25 -4.84 7.73 -18.18
CA SER A 25 -4.46 6.43 -18.67
C SER A 25 -5.77 5.68 -18.63
N SER A 26 -6.32 5.35 -19.80
CA SER A 26 -7.42 4.41 -19.85
C SER A 26 -6.82 3.11 -19.34
N GLU A 27 -6.82 2.94 -18.01
CA GLU A 27 -6.52 1.68 -17.36
C GLU A 27 -7.35 0.66 -18.13
N ASN A 28 -6.68 -0.40 -18.56
CA ASN A 28 -7.36 -1.51 -19.18
C ASN A 28 -8.48 -1.92 -18.20
N ASN A 29 -9.75 -1.66 -18.58
CA ASN A 29 -10.92 -1.81 -17.71
C ASN A 29 -11.12 -3.24 -17.17
N ASN A 30 -10.28 -4.18 -17.61
CA ASN A 30 -10.29 -5.58 -17.22
C ASN A 30 -9.03 -6.00 -16.43
N SER A 31 -8.41 -5.08 -15.71
CA SER A 31 -7.27 -5.38 -14.83
C SER A 31 -7.51 -4.88 -13.41
N VAL A 32 -6.92 -5.58 -12.43
CA VAL A 32 -6.95 -5.14 -11.02
C VAL A 32 -6.29 -3.77 -10.90
N SER A 33 -6.95 -2.86 -10.18
CA SER A 33 -6.50 -1.49 -10.01
C SER A 33 -5.11 -1.40 -9.36
N THR A 34 -4.41 -0.31 -9.65
CA THR A 34 -3.12 -0.01 -9.02
C THR A 34 -3.25 0.07 -7.50
N ALA A 35 -4.32 0.71 -6.99
CA ALA A 35 -4.61 0.83 -5.56
C ALA A 35 -4.75 -0.54 -4.89
N ALA A 36 -5.59 -1.43 -5.43
CA ALA A 36 -5.80 -2.76 -4.85
C ALA A 36 -4.51 -3.58 -4.82
N LYS A 37 -3.74 -3.58 -5.92
CA LYS A 37 -2.44 -4.28 -5.98
C LYS A 37 -1.48 -3.77 -4.91
N LYS A 38 -1.33 -2.44 -4.80
CA LYS A 38 -0.38 -1.84 -3.87
C LYS A 38 -0.77 -2.14 -2.42
N ILE A 39 -2.05 -2.03 -2.08
CA ILE A 39 -2.55 -2.35 -0.73
C ILE A 39 -2.33 -3.83 -0.42
N ILE A 40 -2.76 -4.75 -1.28
CA ILE A 40 -2.59 -6.21 -1.09
C ILE A 40 -1.12 -6.57 -0.94
N GLN A 41 -0.26 -6.08 -1.84
CA GLN A 41 1.19 -6.38 -1.78
C GLN A 41 1.85 -5.83 -0.52
N THR A 42 1.38 -4.71 0.01
CA THR A 42 1.96 -4.12 1.22
C THR A 42 1.60 -4.94 2.45
N ILE A 43 0.34 -5.38 2.58
CA ILE A 43 -0.13 -6.07 3.79
C ILE A 43 0.03 -7.59 3.74
N ALA A 44 0.08 -8.20 2.57
CA ALA A 44 0.10 -9.66 2.42
C ALA A 44 1.45 -10.23 1.96
N ASN A 45 2.53 -9.45 2.13
CA ASN A 45 3.91 -9.96 2.11
C ASN A 45 4.51 -9.72 3.50
N CYS A 46 4.64 -10.80 4.28
CA CYS A 46 5.02 -10.78 5.69
C CYS A 46 6.07 -11.87 5.97
N PRO A 47 6.97 -11.72 6.96
CA PRO A 47 7.10 -10.57 7.86
C PRO A 47 7.53 -9.30 7.12
N ASN A 48 7.16 -8.13 7.67
CA ASN A 48 7.53 -6.84 7.12
C ASN A 48 7.87 -5.85 8.24
N GLU A 49 9.15 -5.70 8.52
CA GLU A 49 9.69 -4.87 9.62
C GLU A 49 9.43 -3.36 9.40
N GLU A 50 9.08 -2.93 8.20
CA GLU A 50 8.68 -1.53 7.96
C GLU A 50 7.31 -1.22 8.57
N TYR A 51 6.40 -2.19 8.62
CA TYR A 51 5.03 -1.98 9.07
C TYR A 51 4.69 -2.73 10.34
N TYR A 52 5.49 -3.70 10.77
CA TYR A 52 5.16 -4.50 11.94
C TYR A 52 6.42 -4.91 12.69
N SER A 53 6.48 -4.55 13.97
CA SER A 53 7.51 -4.96 14.90
C SER A 53 6.88 -5.55 16.16
N THR A 54 7.57 -6.52 16.74
CA THR A 54 7.15 -7.19 17.97
C THR A 54 7.99 -6.76 19.17
N SER A 55 8.84 -5.75 19.02
CA SER A 55 9.70 -5.24 20.10
C SER A 55 8.92 -4.80 21.34
N ASP A 56 7.68 -4.34 21.16
CA ASP A 56 6.78 -3.96 22.25
C ASP A 56 5.89 -5.11 22.75
N ILE A 57 5.92 -6.28 22.09
CA ILE A 57 5.17 -7.45 22.53
C ILE A 57 5.94 -8.09 23.69
N THR A 58 5.72 -7.56 24.89
CA THR A 58 6.18 -8.23 26.11
C THR A 58 5.44 -9.56 26.21
N ALA A 59 6.17 -10.68 26.07
CA ALA A 59 5.62 -12.01 26.32
C ALA A 59 5.17 -12.10 27.80
N ILE A 60 3.89 -11.86 28.08
CA ILE A 60 3.31 -12.12 29.39
C ILE A 60 3.18 -13.64 29.52
N GLY A 61 4.26 -14.31 29.93
CA GLY A 61 4.25 -15.77 30.03
C GLY A 61 5.53 -16.43 30.52
N GLU A 62 6.71 -15.82 30.43
CA GLU A 62 7.93 -16.41 30.95
C GLU A 62 8.22 -15.88 32.36
N GLY A 63 8.23 -16.79 33.34
CA GLY A 63 8.66 -16.49 34.70
C GLY A 63 10.04 -15.82 34.67
N THR A 64 10.23 -14.85 35.57
CA THR A 64 11.44 -14.03 35.65
C THR A 64 12.68 -14.88 35.97
N ASP A 65 13.32 -15.43 34.94
CA ASP A 65 14.73 -15.82 34.99
C ASP A 65 15.51 -14.77 34.20
N SER A 66 15.86 -13.70 34.90
CA SER A 66 16.79 -12.68 34.44
C SER A 66 18.14 -13.32 34.14
N SER A 67 18.40 -13.72 32.90
CA SER A 67 19.76 -13.96 32.42
C SER A 67 19.86 -14.12 30.90
N SER A 68 20.00 -13.00 30.20
CA SER A 68 20.99 -12.91 29.12
C SER A 68 21.28 -11.43 28.84
N GLU A 69 22.54 -11.03 29.02
CA GLU A 69 23.12 -9.95 28.24
C GLU A 69 23.01 -10.38 26.76
N SER A 70 21.91 -10.03 26.10
CA SER A 70 21.88 -9.99 24.65
C SER A 70 22.42 -8.63 24.25
N SER A 71 23.58 -8.62 23.60
CA SER A 71 24.16 -7.42 22.96
C SER A 71 23.47 -7.09 21.63
N GLU A 72 22.38 -7.78 21.31
CA GLU A 72 21.55 -7.50 20.14
C GLU A 72 20.71 -6.27 20.47
N THR A 73 20.83 -5.22 19.65
CA THR A 73 19.96 -4.05 19.78
C THR A 73 18.54 -4.52 19.46
N GLU A 74 17.68 -4.59 20.46
CA GLU A 74 16.24 -4.82 20.26
C GLU A 74 15.75 -3.87 19.15
N PRO A 75 15.00 -4.35 18.15
CA PRO A 75 14.55 -3.49 17.06
C PRO A 75 13.73 -2.34 17.65
N GLU A 76 13.90 -1.13 17.13
CA GLU A 76 13.06 0.00 17.57
C GLU A 76 11.57 -0.31 17.27
N PRO A 77 10.63 0.13 18.13
CA PRO A 77 9.22 -0.03 17.85
C PRO A 77 8.84 0.71 16.57
N VAL A 78 7.93 0.11 15.80
CA VAL A 78 7.49 0.62 14.51
C VAL A 78 6.15 1.31 14.68
N ASP A 79 6.03 2.55 14.19
CA ASP A 79 4.74 3.22 14.07
C ASP A 79 3.99 2.68 12.86
N THR A 80 3.35 1.51 13.02
CA THR A 80 2.61 0.82 11.97
C THR A 80 1.57 1.72 11.31
N TYR A 81 0.84 2.52 12.10
CA TYR A 81 -0.19 3.41 11.57
C TYR A 81 0.44 4.44 10.64
N GLN A 82 1.46 5.16 11.11
CA GLN A 82 2.08 6.23 10.33
C GLN A 82 2.78 5.68 9.09
N ASN A 83 3.50 4.55 9.20
CA ASN A 83 4.19 3.96 8.06
C ASN A 83 3.21 3.45 7.00
N LEU A 84 2.12 2.79 7.39
CA LEU A 84 1.06 2.42 6.45
C LEU A 84 0.39 3.66 5.85
N LYS A 85 0.19 4.73 6.62
CA LYS A 85 -0.45 5.96 6.14
C LYS A 85 0.41 6.68 5.11
N ASP A 86 1.72 6.72 5.33
CA ASP A 86 2.66 7.32 4.39
C ASP A 86 2.77 6.50 3.10
N THR A 87 2.72 5.17 3.19
CA THR A 87 2.80 4.28 2.01
C THR A 87 1.50 4.14 1.25
N LEU A 88 0.35 4.08 1.94
CA LEU A 88 -0.93 3.71 1.34
C LEU A 88 -1.96 4.84 1.37
N GLY A 89 -1.77 5.90 2.15
CA GLY A 89 -2.77 6.94 2.37
C GLY A 89 -3.24 7.62 1.08
N GLU A 90 -2.38 7.73 0.07
CA GLU A 90 -2.73 8.30 -1.24
C GLU A 90 -3.80 7.51 -2.01
N TYR A 91 -4.02 6.24 -1.66
CA TYR A 91 -5.02 5.38 -2.31
C TYR A 91 -6.39 5.44 -1.64
N PHE A 92 -6.53 6.15 -0.51
CA PHE A 92 -7.76 6.21 0.26
C PHE A 92 -8.36 7.62 0.24
N THR A 93 -9.67 7.68 0.43
CA THR A 93 -10.31 8.93 0.87
C THR A 93 -9.91 9.26 2.32
N ASP A 94 -10.02 10.53 2.71
CA ASP A 94 -9.53 11.08 3.99
C ASP A 94 -9.86 10.22 5.23
N THR A 95 -11.04 9.59 5.27
CA THR A 95 -11.49 8.79 6.42
C THR A 95 -11.39 7.27 6.20
N ALA A 96 -11.20 6.83 4.96
CA ALA A 96 -11.22 5.40 4.64
C ALA A 96 -9.93 4.70 5.05
N PHE A 97 -8.78 5.40 5.08
CA PHE A 97 -7.55 4.83 5.60
C PHE A 97 -7.69 4.47 7.10
N ASP A 98 -8.22 5.39 7.90
CA ASP A 98 -8.43 5.18 9.34
C ASP A 98 -9.42 4.02 9.58
N ALA A 99 -10.46 3.92 8.75
CA ALA A 99 -11.40 2.80 8.78
C ALA A 99 -10.73 1.47 8.38
N PHE A 100 -9.86 1.47 7.37
CA PHE A 100 -9.08 0.30 6.96
C PHE A 100 -8.15 -0.19 8.07
N TYR A 101 -7.42 0.74 8.70
CA TYR A 101 -6.51 0.45 9.79
C TYR A 101 -7.25 -0.10 11.01
N SER A 102 -8.32 0.57 11.45
CA SER A 102 -9.10 0.16 12.64
C SER A 102 -9.86 -1.16 12.46
N GLN A 103 -10.11 -1.60 11.22
CA GLN A 103 -10.69 -2.93 10.94
C GLN A 103 -9.68 -4.07 11.14
N GLY A 104 -8.40 -3.78 11.36
CA GLY A 104 -7.37 -4.81 11.58
C GLY A 104 -7.10 -5.66 10.34
N ILE A 105 -7.37 -5.14 9.14
CA ILE A 105 -7.16 -5.88 7.88
C ILE A 105 -5.67 -6.19 7.69
N ALA A 106 -4.78 -5.23 7.95
CA ALA A 106 -3.34 -5.44 7.90
C ALA A 106 -2.87 -6.36 9.04
N ASP A 107 -3.35 -6.12 10.27
CA ASP A 107 -3.00 -6.90 11.46
C ASP A 107 -3.32 -8.39 11.31
N LYS A 108 -4.39 -8.73 10.56
CA LYS A 108 -4.71 -10.12 10.22
C LYS A 108 -3.54 -10.84 9.55
N TYR A 109 -2.78 -10.18 8.68
CA TYR A 109 -1.64 -10.79 7.98
C TYR A 109 -0.35 -10.71 8.79
N PHE A 110 -0.08 -9.55 9.39
CA PHE A 110 1.10 -9.35 10.23
C PHE A 110 1.14 -10.31 11.42
N SER A 111 0.01 -10.41 12.15
CA SER A 111 -0.11 -11.31 13.30
C SER A 111 -0.11 -12.77 12.86
N ASP A 112 -0.72 -13.11 11.72
CA ASP A 112 -0.75 -14.50 11.20
C ASP A 112 0.66 -15.01 10.88
N ALA A 113 1.46 -14.19 10.19
CA ALA A 113 2.86 -14.51 9.91
C ALA A 113 3.69 -14.65 11.20
N PHE A 114 3.52 -13.72 12.14
CA PHE A 114 4.27 -13.70 13.41
C PHE A 114 3.91 -14.89 14.32
N ILE A 115 2.63 -15.07 14.64
CA ILE A 115 2.15 -16.09 15.59
C ILE A 115 2.51 -17.49 15.09
N ASN A 116 2.40 -17.73 13.78
CA ASN A 116 2.67 -19.04 13.20
C ASN A 116 4.13 -19.23 12.76
N ASN A 117 4.97 -18.20 12.93
CA ASN A 117 6.38 -18.20 12.53
C ASN A 117 6.60 -18.68 11.08
N TYR A 118 5.88 -18.09 10.14
CA TYR A 118 6.04 -18.35 8.71
C TYR A 118 6.02 -17.08 7.87
N GLU A 119 6.52 -17.20 6.64
CA GLU A 119 6.36 -16.18 5.61
C GLU A 119 4.97 -16.28 4.96
N ILE A 120 4.35 -15.13 4.70
CA ILE A 120 3.22 -14.99 3.79
C ILE A 120 3.73 -14.25 2.56
N SER A 121 3.52 -14.79 1.37
CA SER A 121 3.85 -14.11 0.12
C SER A 121 2.70 -14.15 -0.87
N VAL A 122 2.48 -13.03 -1.56
CA VAL A 122 1.51 -12.94 -2.65
C VAL A 122 2.04 -13.67 -3.88
N GLN A 123 1.31 -14.69 -4.33
CA GLN A 123 1.65 -15.50 -5.50
C GLN A 123 0.92 -15.00 -6.76
N ASP A 124 -0.36 -14.67 -6.63
CA ASP A 124 -1.19 -14.18 -7.73
C ASP A 124 -2.27 -13.20 -7.25
N ILE A 125 -2.66 -12.27 -8.13
CA ILE A 125 -3.71 -11.28 -7.90
C ILE A 125 -4.59 -11.23 -9.16
N GLU A 126 -5.79 -11.81 -9.06
CA GLU A 126 -6.72 -11.99 -10.17
C GLU A 126 -7.96 -11.11 -10.00
N LEU A 127 -8.39 -10.44 -11.07
CA LEU A 127 -9.66 -9.73 -11.10
C LEU A 127 -10.80 -10.75 -11.26
N VAL A 128 -11.70 -10.81 -10.28
CA VAL A 128 -12.90 -11.66 -10.32
C VAL A 128 -14.07 -10.91 -10.97
N GLU A 129 -14.29 -9.67 -10.54
CA GLU A 129 -15.40 -8.85 -11.01
C GLU A 129 -15.00 -7.37 -10.99
N LYS A 130 -15.41 -6.64 -12.02
CA LYS A 130 -15.29 -5.17 -12.08
C LYS A 130 -16.67 -4.58 -12.31
N LYS A 131 -17.04 -3.62 -11.47
CA LYS A 131 -18.24 -2.77 -11.57
C LYS A 131 -17.81 -1.31 -11.63
N ASP A 132 -18.76 -0.42 -11.88
CA ASP A 132 -18.51 1.02 -12.06
C ASP A 132 -17.66 1.63 -10.92
N ASN A 133 -17.93 1.26 -9.67
CA ASN A 133 -17.25 1.80 -8.49
C ASN A 133 -16.68 0.72 -7.54
N SER A 134 -16.51 -0.51 -8.00
CA SER A 134 -15.97 -1.59 -7.16
C SER A 134 -15.22 -2.64 -7.98
N GLU A 135 -14.26 -3.31 -7.34
CA GLU A 135 -13.66 -4.52 -7.89
C GLU A 135 -13.53 -5.61 -6.83
N THR A 136 -13.75 -6.84 -7.28
CA THR A 136 -13.52 -8.06 -6.49
C THR A 136 -12.25 -8.71 -6.99
N VAL A 137 -11.30 -8.94 -6.07
CA VAL A 137 -9.95 -9.43 -6.37
C VAL A 137 -9.70 -10.71 -5.60
N LYS A 138 -9.34 -11.79 -6.30
CA LYS A 138 -8.88 -13.04 -5.69
C LYS A 138 -7.37 -12.99 -5.55
N VAL A 139 -6.86 -13.31 -4.37
CA VAL A 139 -5.43 -13.27 -4.05
C VAL A 139 -5.00 -14.66 -3.62
N THR A 140 -4.08 -15.24 -4.36
CA THR A 140 -3.42 -16.49 -3.98
C THR A 140 -2.19 -16.16 -3.14
N LEU A 141 -2.10 -16.74 -1.95
CA LEU A 141 -1.02 -16.55 -1.00
C LEU A 141 -0.31 -17.87 -0.75
N LYS A 142 1.00 -17.80 -0.52
CA LYS A 142 1.76 -18.90 0.08
C LYS A 142 2.03 -18.55 1.54
N LYS A 143 1.47 -19.33 2.46
CA LYS A 143 1.65 -19.23 3.92
C LYS A 143 2.52 -20.40 4.39
N GLY A 144 3.81 -20.15 4.59
CA GLY A 144 4.79 -21.21 4.83
C GLY A 144 4.81 -22.21 3.66
N SER A 145 4.34 -23.44 3.91
CA SER A 145 4.25 -24.51 2.90
C SER A 145 2.85 -24.69 2.29
N VAL A 146 1.86 -23.90 2.71
CA VAL A 146 0.46 -24.05 2.31
C VAL A 146 0.07 -22.92 1.36
N GLU A 147 -0.71 -23.25 0.33
CA GLU A 147 -1.38 -22.26 -0.52
C GLU A 147 -2.76 -21.94 0.06
N ASP A 148 -3.07 -20.65 0.12
CA ASP A 148 -4.32 -20.11 0.64
C ASP A 148 -4.89 -19.08 -0.35
N THR A 149 -6.20 -18.84 -0.32
CA THR A 149 -6.84 -17.85 -1.19
C THR A 149 -7.74 -16.94 -0.37
N ASN A 150 -7.58 -15.63 -0.53
CA ASN A 150 -8.49 -14.63 0.02
C ASN A 150 -9.15 -13.85 -1.10
N THR A 151 -10.42 -13.48 -0.94
CA THR A 151 -11.11 -12.56 -1.85
C THR A 151 -11.28 -11.20 -1.18
N PHE A 152 -10.93 -10.14 -1.89
CA PHE A 152 -11.04 -8.76 -1.44
C PHE A 152 -12.05 -8.02 -2.31
N LEU A 153 -13.01 -7.35 -1.69
CA LEU A 153 -13.90 -6.39 -2.33
C LEU A 153 -13.43 -4.97 -2.01
N PHE A 154 -13.02 -4.25 -3.05
CA PHE A 154 -12.69 -2.83 -2.99
C PHE A 154 -13.87 -2.00 -3.51
N THR A 155 -14.19 -0.91 -2.81
CA THR A 155 -15.14 0.11 -3.27
C THR A 155 -14.41 1.44 -3.40
N TYR A 156 -14.75 2.22 -4.41
CA TYR A 156 -14.11 3.49 -4.77
C TYR A 156 -15.12 4.64 -4.82
N ASP A 157 -14.62 5.86 -4.67
CA ASP A 157 -15.35 7.08 -5.02
C ASP A 157 -15.19 7.43 -6.51
N ASP A 158 -15.76 8.56 -6.92
CA ASP A 158 -15.73 9.03 -8.32
C ASP A 158 -14.31 9.44 -8.78
N ASP A 159 -13.40 9.71 -7.84
CA ASP A 159 -12.00 10.03 -8.10
C ASP A 159 -11.09 8.79 -8.14
N GLY A 160 -11.67 7.61 -7.87
CA GLY A 160 -10.96 6.32 -7.86
C GLY A 160 -10.23 6.03 -6.55
N LEU A 161 -10.49 6.80 -5.49
CA LEU A 161 -9.94 6.56 -4.16
C LEU A 161 -10.74 5.50 -3.42
N VAL A 162 -10.04 4.63 -2.69
CA VAL A 162 -10.66 3.57 -1.90
C VAL A 162 -11.50 4.18 -0.78
N THR A 163 -12.74 3.72 -0.69
CA THR A 163 -13.70 4.08 0.37
C THR A 163 -13.92 2.92 1.34
N LYS A 164 -13.74 1.68 0.87
CA LYS A 164 -13.93 0.47 1.69
C LYS A 164 -13.18 -0.73 1.13
N ILE A 165 -12.68 -1.57 2.03
CA ILE A 165 -12.13 -2.89 1.74
C ILE A 165 -12.85 -3.91 2.62
N VAL A 166 -13.24 -5.04 2.03
CA VAL A 166 -13.81 -6.18 2.76
C VAL A 166 -13.10 -7.45 2.31
N ILE A 167 -12.65 -8.29 3.24
CA ILE A 167 -12.23 -9.65 2.94
C ILE A 167 -13.47 -10.53 3.00
N THR A 168 -13.73 -11.29 1.94
CA THR A 168 -14.85 -12.23 1.84
C THR A 168 -14.34 -13.66 1.73
N ASP A 169 -14.95 -14.56 2.50
CA ASP A 169 -14.72 -16.01 2.45
C ASP A 169 -15.39 -16.67 1.23
#